data_AF-A0A4Q4YZQ6-F1
#
_entry.id   AF-A0A4Q4YZQ6-F1
#
_cell.length_a   1.000
_cell.length_b   1.000
_cell.length_c   1.000
_cell.angle_alpha   90.00
_cell.angle_beta   90.00
_cell.angle_gamma   90.00
#
_symmetry.space_group_name_H-M   'P 1'
#
loop_
_entity.id
_entity.type
_entity.pdbx_description
1 polymer ?
#
loop_
_entity_poly.entity_id
_entity_poly.type
_entity_poly.pdbx_seq_one_letter_code
_entity_poly.pdbx_strand_id
1 'polypeptide(L)'
;MRSLSRACIAVLLPASAVCGQTVDLSWYPPRQTDINNLTAALNSEGVYGFIFNTSETADNLYGTYNWCNMPHVRKTEYVKAPEEYELRYVEIIQRHHKRTPYASNAFPVEPYQWNCDDQGLFYYGQPLSDEGKQAAEGYWRGFASPINPFVPSGWIGTCSFPQITTGGLDDSWTHGEDLYGVYHELLGFLPGRGDDWRGKVAYRVTNNVITSQVAGMLIGGTWGTTDRIPLLIEAAGVDSLEPQYGCRAGSSLFNDIRSGPGWREHLDRGADLFAALDDISGVPPGDAGFHASFDHYFDNLSARQCHEKPLPCKLVGGRNSTDCIDQALADAVYRMGQWEYSHVYRDANEASLAASVASYGVWIAELSAHLRDAMAGKEGAPIYMHNIAHDGSTSRLLSILQVDVMVWPGMGTEIVFELYRNRGEVETHENEKTSESGNYVRVLFGGQTLRSSNPSLGQIDMLPIETLLAYFDGLVGKDANLVKGKCDGSIPL
;
A
#
# COMPACT_ATOMS: atom_id res chain seq x y z
N MET A 1 39.28 -58.17 36.55
CA MET A 1 39.16 -56.83 35.94
C MET A 1 39.25 -56.96 34.43
N ARG A 2 38.12 -56.94 33.72
CA ARG A 2 38.06 -56.75 32.27
C ARG A 2 36.88 -55.84 31.97
N SER A 3 37.21 -54.68 31.41
CA SER A 3 36.30 -53.61 31.01
C SER A 3 35.49 -54.04 29.78
N LEU A 4 34.17 -53.87 29.82
CA LEU A 4 33.28 -54.00 28.67
C LEU A 4 32.97 -52.60 28.14
N SER A 5 33.59 -52.23 27.02
CA SER A 5 33.27 -51.02 26.25
C SER A 5 31.89 -51.14 25.62
N ARG A 6 30.99 -50.20 25.93
CA ARG A 6 29.75 -49.98 25.19
C ARG A 6 30.05 -49.11 23.97
N ALA A 7 29.95 -49.67 22.77
CA ALA A 7 29.90 -48.89 21.53
C ALA A 7 28.47 -48.35 21.35
N CYS A 8 28.32 -47.02 21.35
CA CYS A 8 27.10 -46.36 20.89
C CYS A 8 27.12 -46.33 19.37
N ILE A 9 26.17 -47.02 18.74
CA ILE A 9 25.87 -46.86 17.31
C ILE A 9 25.04 -45.59 17.18
N ALA A 10 25.65 -44.51 16.68
CA ALA A 10 24.92 -43.33 16.25
C ALA A 10 24.17 -43.67 14.95
N VAL A 11 22.85 -43.76 15.03
CA VAL A 11 21.99 -43.83 13.85
C VAL A 11 21.96 -42.43 13.23
N LEU A 12 22.77 -42.23 12.20
CA LEU A 12 22.66 -41.08 11.30
C LEU A 12 21.35 -41.24 10.52
N LEU A 13 20.32 -40.52 10.95
CA LEU A 13 19.14 -40.26 10.11
C LEU A 13 19.62 -39.49 8.86
N PRO A 14 19.24 -39.92 7.65
CA PRO A 14 19.56 -39.16 6.45
C PRO A 14 18.84 -37.81 6.57
N ALA A 15 19.60 -36.72 6.51
CA ALA A 15 19.05 -35.41 6.23
C ALA A 15 18.33 -35.51 4.89
N SER A 16 17.00 -35.41 4.90
CA SER A 16 16.20 -35.27 3.70
C SER A 16 16.75 -34.06 2.94
N ALA A 17 17.41 -34.30 1.82
CA ALA A 17 17.76 -33.26 0.88
C ALA A 17 16.44 -32.69 0.36
N VAL A 18 16.08 -31.49 0.82
CA VAL A 18 15.01 -30.70 0.23
C VAL A 18 15.41 -30.47 -1.22
N CYS A 19 14.67 -31.06 -2.15
CA CYS A 19 14.86 -30.82 -3.57
C CYS A 19 14.31 -29.42 -3.84
N GLY A 20 15.09 -28.39 -3.49
CA GLY A 20 14.66 -27.01 -3.58
C GLY A 20 14.22 -26.71 -5.01
N GLN A 21 12.93 -26.44 -5.19
CA GLN A 21 12.44 -25.85 -6.43
C GLN A 21 13.30 -24.60 -6.70
N THR A 22 13.97 -24.57 -7.84
CA THR A 22 14.73 -23.38 -8.26
C THR A 22 13.73 -22.27 -8.55
N VAL A 23 13.53 -21.37 -7.58
CA VAL A 23 12.71 -20.17 -7.75
C VAL A 23 13.55 -19.10 -8.43
N ASP A 24 12.98 -18.48 -9.45
CA ASP A 24 13.63 -17.40 -10.19
C ASP A 24 13.48 -16.07 -9.44
N LEU A 25 14.62 -15.47 -9.08
CA LEU A 25 14.70 -14.20 -8.37
C LEU A 25 14.88 -13.00 -9.32
N SER A 26 15.04 -13.24 -10.62
CA SER A 26 15.32 -12.22 -11.61
C SER A 26 14.15 -11.24 -11.76
N TRP A 27 14.47 -10.03 -12.20
CA TRP A 27 13.45 -9.07 -12.62
C TRP A 27 12.90 -9.44 -13.99
N TYR A 28 11.59 -9.29 -14.13
CA TYR A 28 10.84 -9.45 -15.38
C TYR A 28 10.11 -8.15 -15.70
N PRO A 29 10.06 -7.71 -16.96
CA PRO A 29 9.37 -6.48 -17.33
C PRO A 29 7.87 -6.55 -17.03
N PRO A 30 7.24 -5.44 -16.62
CA PRO A 30 5.78 -5.36 -16.56
C PRO A 30 5.18 -5.46 -17.97
N ARG A 31 3.88 -5.78 -18.03
CA ARG A 31 3.10 -5.75 -19.26
C ARG A 31 3.17 -4.35 -19.87
N GLN A 32 3.36 -4.28 -21.17
CA GLN A 32 3.30 -3.02 -21.90
C GLN A 32 1.84 -2.61 -22.09
N THR A 33 1.49 -1.44 -21.57
CA THR A 33 0.16 -0.84 -21.59
C THR A 33 0.28 0.66 -21.89
N ASP A 34 -0.85 1.35 -22.03
CA ASP A 34 -0.82 2.81 -22.18
C ASP A 34 -0.36 3.54 -20.91
N ILE A 35 -0.39 2.88 -19.74
CA ILE A 35 0.04 3.44 -18.45
C ILE A 35 1.56 3.65 -18.42
N ASN A 36 2.34 2.67 -18.87
CA ASN A 36 3.81 2.75 -18.90
C ASN A 36 4.38 3.22 -20.24
N ASN A 37 3.54 3.72 -21.14
CA ASN A 37 3.96 4.32 -22.39
C ASN A 37 3.96 5.86 -22.29
N LEU A 38 5.15 6.48 -22.26
CA LEU A 38 5.30 7.93 -22.09
C LEU A 38 4.57 8.74 -23.19
N THR A 39 4.52 8.23 -24.42
CA THR A 39 3.80 8.89 -25.51
C THR A 39 2.30 8.85 -25.30
N ALA A 40 1.75 7.73 -24.83
CA ALA A 40 0.34 7.62 -24.50
C ALA A 40 -0.01 8.45 -23.25
N ALA A 41 0.84 8.44 -22.22
CA ALA A 41 0.64 9.23 -21.01
C ALA A 41 0.49 10.73 -21.32
N LEU A 42 1.32 11.27 -22.22
CA LEU A 42 1.24 12.67 -22.64
C LEU A 42 0.05 12.96 -23.57
N ASN A 43 -0.17 12.11 -24.58
CA ASN A 43 -0.98 12.49 -25.75
C ASN A 43 -2.38 11.86 -25.82
N SER A 44 -2.68 10.84 -25.00
CA SER A 44 -4.00 10.22 -25.00
C SER A 44 -5.07 11.13 -24.39
N GLU A 45 -6.33 10.86 -24.69
CA GLU A 45 -7.48 11.52 -24.04
C GLU A 45 -7.95 10.72 -22.81
N GLY A 46 -8.52 11.42 -21.82
CA GLY A 46 -9.09 10.79 -20.63
C GLY A 46 -8.07 10.09 -19.74
N VAL A 47 -8.52 9.17 -18.89
CA VAL A 47 -7.69 8.52 -17.86
C VAL A 47 -7.79 7.00 -17.89
N TYR A 48 -7.76 6.39 -19.08
CA TYR A 48 -7.85 4.92 -19.22
C TYR A 48 -9.14 4.30 -18.63
N GLY A 49 -10.20 5.09 -18.49
CA GLY A 49 -11.44 4.69 -17.81
C GLY A 49 -11.37 4.70 -16.29
N PHE A 50 -10.31 5.22 -15.70
CA PHE A 50 -10.13 5.36 -14.25
C PHE A 50 -11.04 6.44 -13.65
N ILE A 51 -11.28 6.34 -12.34
CA ILE A 51 -12.12 7.27 -11.58
C ILE A 51 -11.24 8.12 -10.65
N PHE A 52 -11.42 9.45 -10.69
CA PHE A 52 -10.67 10.42 -9.87
C PHE A 52 -11.55 11.40 -9.10
N ASN A 53 -12.87 11.35 -9.29
CA ASN A 53 -13.80 12.38 -8.85
C ASN A 53 -14.88 11.90 -7.87
N THR A 54 -14.88 10.62 -7.49
CA THR A 54 -15.84 10.07 -6.53
C THR A 54 -15.30 8.81 -5.86
N SER A 55 -15.64 8.58 -4.58
CA SER A 55 -15.41 7.29 -3.90
C SER A 55 -16.44 6.23 -4.27
N GLU A 56 -17.59 6.65 -4.80
CA GLU A 56 -18.66 5.72 -5.17
C GLU A 56 -18.39 5.11 -6.54
N THR A 57 -18.25 3.79 -6.57
CA THR A 57 -18.16 3.02 -7.82
C THR A 57 -19.44 2.20 -7.95
N ALA A 58 -20.20 2.42 -9.01
CA ALA A 58 -21.40 1.63 -9.28
C ALA A 58 -21.05 0.14 -9.43
N ASP A 59 -21.92 -0.76 -8.95
CA ASP A 59 -21.63 -2.20 -8.90
C ASP A 59 -21.23 -2.80 -10.25
N ASN A 60 -21.83 -2.33 -11.35
CA ASN A 60 -21.50 -2.81 -12.70
C ASN A 60 -20.14 -2.31 -13.22
N LEU A 61 -19.49 -1.40 -12.51
CA LEU A 61 -18.15 -0.86 -12.79
C LEU A 61 -17.14 -1.20 -11.67
N TYR A 62 -17.56 -1.94 -10.64
CA TYR A 62 -16.66 -2.28 -9.54
C TYR A 62 -15.48 -3.13 -10.04
N GLY A 63 -14.29 -2.86 -9.51
CA GLY A 63 -13.03 -3.40 -10.01
C GLY A 63 -12.29 -2.46 -10.97
N THR A 64 -12.94 -1.40 -11.48
CA THR A 64 -12.24 -0.30 -12.15
C THR A 64 -11.35 0.44 -11.15
N TYR A 65 -10.14 0.83 -11.58
CA TYR A 65 -9.26 1.66 -10.75
C TYR A 65 -9.97 2.97 -10.37
N ASN A 66 -10.01 3.23 -9.08
CA ASN A 66 -10.57 4.44 -8.52
C ASN A 66 -9.57 5.05 -7.53
N TRP A 67 -9.02 6.22 -7.87
CA TRP A 67 -8.07 6.92 -7.03
C TRP A 67 -8.65 7.29 -5.67
N CYS A 68 -9.94 7.60 -5.60
CA CYS A 68 -10.61 8.07 -4.39
C CYS A 68 -10.92 6.98 -3.37
N ASN A 69 -11.21 5.79 -3.87
CA ASN A 69 -11.52 4.60 -3.08
C ASN A 69 -11.27 3.39 -3.97
N MET A 70 -10.06 2.83 -3.89
CA MET A 70 -9.66 1.70 -4.72
C MET A 70 -10.61 0.52 -4.51
N PRO A 71 -10.89 -0.28 -5.56
CA PRO A 71 -11.59 -1.54 -5.36
C PRO A 71 -10.82 -2.38 -4.35
N HIS A 72 -11.55 -3.11 -3.53
CA HIS A 72 -11.05 -4.00 -2.49
C HIS A 72 -11.98 -5.21 -2.36
N VAL A 73 -11.54 -6.19 -1.57
CA VAL A 73 -12.26 -7.43 -1.27
C VAL A 73 -13.66 -7.09 -0.79
N ARG A 74 -14.66 -7.54 -1.56
CA ARG A 74 -16.08 -7.35 -1.29
C ARG A 74 -16.84 -8.63 -1.62
N LYS A 75 -17.90 -8.90 -0.84
CA LYS A 75 -18.67 -10.15 -0.90
C LYS A 75 -19.21 -10.50 -2.29
N THR A 76 -19.57 -9.49 -3.08
CA THR A 76 -20.18 -9.66 -4.41
C THR A 76 -19.17 -10.17 -5.44
N GLU A 77 -17.94 -9.66 -5.43
CA GLU A 77 -16.89 -10.00 -6.42
C GLU A 77 -15.95 -11.11 -5.95
N TYR A 78 -15.93 -11.41 -4.64
CA TYR A 78 -14.99 -12.36 -4.08
C TYR A 78 -15.22 -13.79 -4.60
N VAL A 79 -14.17 -14.35 -5.21
CA VAL A 79 -14.18 -15.74 -5.70
C VAL A 79 -13.66 -16.67 -4.60
N LYS A 80 -14.54 -17.54 -4.10
CA LYS A 80 -14.16 -18.57 -3.12
C LYS A 80 -13.10 -19.51 -3.71
N ALA A 81 -12.11 -19.87 -2.90
CA ALA A 81 -11.24 -20.99 -3.23
C ALA A 81 -12.04 -22.30 -3.35
N PRO A 82 -11.56 -23.30 -4.11
CA PRO A 82 -12.18 -24.62 -4.15
C PRO A 82 -12.33 -25.25 -2.76
N GLU A 83 -13.33 -26.13 -2.57
CA GLU A 83 -13.75 -26.64 -1.25
C GLU A 83 -12.65 -27.42 -0.52
N GLU A 84 -11.69 -27.99 -1.25
CA GLU A 84 -10.53 -28.68 -0.71
C GLU A 84 -9.53 -27.74 -0.03
N TYR A 85 -9.58 -26.43 -0.28
CA TYR A 85 -8.71 -25.44 0.34
C TYR A 85 -9.39 -24.76 1.53
N GLU A 86 -8.81 -24.96 2.71
CA GLU A 86 -9.24 -24.29 3.94
C GLU A 86 -8.38 -23.05 4.21
N LEU A 87 -9.01 -21.88 4.38
CA LEU A 87 -8.33 -20.65 4.79
C LEU A 87 -7.82 -20.76 6.24
N ARG A 88 -6.56 -20.39 6.48
CA ARG A 88 -5.88 -20.53 7.79
C ARG A 88 -5.37 -19.21 8.35
N TYR A 89 -4.99 -18.27 7.48
CA TYR A 89 -4.43 -16.98 7.88
C TYR A 89 -4.67 -15.93 6.80
N VAL A 90 -4.87 -14.68 7.22
CA VAL A 90 -5.00 -13.52 6.33
C VAL A 90 -4.11 -12.39 6.84
N GLU A 91 -3.25 -11.85 5.98
CA GLU A 91 -2.51 -10.62 6.26
C GLU A 91 -2.74 -9.59 5.16
N ILE A 92 -3.18 -8.40 5.56
CA ILE A 92 -3.51 -7.31 4.65
C ILE A 92 -2.53 -6.16 4.88
N ILE A 93 -2.10 -5.53 3.79
CA ILE A 93 -1.54 -4.20 3.83
C ILE A 93 -2.41 -3.26 3.01
N GLN A 94 -2.81 -2.16 3.61
CA GLN A 94 -3.71 -1.17 3.05
C GLN A 94 -3.05 0.22 3.06
N ARG A 95 -3.16 0.99 1.98
CA ARG A 95 -2.89 2.43 2.00
C ARG A 95 -3.96 3.11 2.87
N HIS A 96 -3.60 4.19 3.56
CA HIS A 96 -4.59 5.09 4.14
C HIS A 96 -5.65 5.55 3.11
N HIS A 97 -6.79 6.03 3.60
CA HIS A 97 -7.89 6.52 2.79
C HIS A 97 -7.75 8.01 2.42
N LYS A 98 -8.79 8.52 1.76
CA LYS A 98 -8.88 9.89 1.23
C LYS A 98 -8.52 10.95 2.27
N ARG A 99 -7.63 11.85 1.88
CA ARG A 99 -7.08 12.93 2.72
C ARG A 99 -6.98 14.23 1.93
N THR A 100 -6.78 15.34 2.64
CA THR A 100 -6.32 16.57 2.01
C THR A 100 -4.93 16.38 1.36
N PRO A 101 -4.54 17.25 0.41
CA PRO A 101 -3.19 17.25 -0.15
C PRO A 101 -2.10 17.44 0.91
N TYR A 102 -0.86 17.13 0.54
CA TYR A 102 0.31 17.54 1.32
C TYR A 102 0.49 19.06 1.29
N ALA A 103 1.02 19.62 2.39
CA ALA A 103 1.28 21.06 2.49
C ALA A 103 2.28 21.56 1.43
N SER A 104 3.28 20.75 1.08
CA SER A 104 4.28 21.05 0.04
C SER A 104 3.71 21.13 -1.38
N ASN A 105 2.51 20.59 -1.58
CA ASN A 105 1.87 20.46 -2.88
C ASN A 105 0.89 21.60 -3.15
N ALA A 106 0.82 22.59 -2.25
CA ALA A 106 0.00 23.78 -2.44
C ALA A 106 0.57 24.69 -3.53
N PHE A 107 -0.30 25.35 -4.28
CA PHE A 107 0.13 26.43 -5.16
C PHE A 107 0.54 27.65 -4.33
N PRO A 108 1.40 28.56 -4.85
CA PRO A 108 1.82 29.75 -4.10
C PRO A 108 0.65 30.58 -3.58
N VAL A 109 -0.45 30.61 -4.33
CA VAL A 109 -1.72 31.21 -3.90
C VAL A 109 -2.87 30.30 -4.30
N GLU A 110 -3.73 30.00 -3.32
CA GLU A 110 -4.87 29.11 -3.51
C GLU A 110 -6.18 29.89 -3.77
N PRO A 111 -6.99 29.49 -4.76
CA PRO A 111 -8.19 30.24 -5.16
C PRO A 111 -9.37 30.09 -4.19
N TYR A 112 -9.31 29.14 -3.26
CA TYR A 112 -10.36 28.86 -2.30
C TYR A 112 -9.84 28.10 -1.07
N GLN A 113 -10.71 27.99 -0.07
CA GLN A 113 -10.41 27.32 1.19
C GLN A 113 -10.68 25.82 1.18
N TRP A 114 -9.92 25.13 2.02
CA TRP A 114 -10.09 23.77 2.45
C TRP A 114 -10.46 23.78 3.93
N ASN A 115 -11.73 23.47 4.21
CA ASN A 115 -12.28 23.48 5.55
C ASN A 115 -12.67 22.06 5.96
N CYS A 116 -12.28 21.69 7.18
CA CYS A 116 -12.45 20.35 7.77
C CYS A 116 -13.19 20.47 9.11
N ASP A 117 -14.28 21.23 9.13
CA ASP A 117 -15.07 21.54 10.33
C ASP A 117 -16.10 20.45 10.71
N ASP A 118 -16.19 19.40 9.89
CA ASP A 118 -17.15 18.30 9.98
C ASP A 118 -16.58 17.03 10.64
N GLN A 119 -15.33 17.09 11.12
CA GLN A 119 -14.65 15.98 11.80
C GLN A 119 -13.83 16.46 13.00
N GLY A 120 -13.54 15.54 13.91
CA GLY A 120 -12.65 15.78 15.05
C GLY A 120 -11.40 14.90 14.95
N LEU A 121 -10.22 15.52 15.02
CA LEU A 121 -8.95 14.78 15.15
C LEU A 121 -8.64 14.53 16.62
N PHE A 122 -8.99 13.35 17.12
CA PHE A 122 -8.74 12.99 18.51
C PHE A 122 -7.25 12.69 18.74
N TYR A 123 -6.62 13.48 19.60
CA TYR A 123 -5.20 13.38 19.95
C TYR A 123 -5.03 13.60 21.45
N TYR A 124 -5.38 12.58 22.24
CA TYR A 124 -5.33 12.63 23.70
C TYR A 124 -4.93 11.26 24.28
N GLY A 125 -4.47 11.26 25.53
CA GLY A 125 -4.12 10.05 26.28
C GLY A 125 -5.21 9.67 27.28
N GLN A 126 -5.43 8.37 27.46
CA GLN A 126 -6.37 7.83 28.44
C GLN A 126 -5.73 6.67 29.21
N PRO A 127 -5.85 6.63 30.55
CA PRO A 127 -5.42 5.47 31.32
C PRO A 127 -6.13 4.19 30.87
N LEU A 128 -5.39 3.10 30.70
CA LEU A 128 -5.94 1.80 30.29
C LEU A 128 -6.60 1.03 31.46
N SER A 129 -6.34 1.43 32.70
CA SER A 129 -6.98 0.82 33.88
C SER A 129 -8.45 1.25 33.96
N ASP A 130 -9.34 0.28 34.19
CA ASP A 130 -10.77 0.51 34.38
C ASP A 130 -11.09 1.34 35.63
N GLU A 131 -10.19 1.34 36.62
CA GLU A 131 -10.27 2.18 37.83
C GLU A 131 -9.66 3.57 37.64
N GLY A 132 -9.02 3.82 36.49
CA GLY A 132 -8.38 5.09 36.16
C GLY A 132 -9.37 6.21 35.90
N LYS A 133 -8.94 7.46 36.12
CA LYS A 133 -9.70 8.65 35.72
C LYS A 133 -9.81 8.70 34.20
N GLN A 134 -11.03 8.86 33.68
CA GLN A 134 -11.28 8.96 32.25
C GLN A 134 -10.94 10.37 31.74
N ALA A 135 -10.32 10.46 30.56
CA ALA A 135 -10.10 11.72 29.87
C ALA A 135 -11.41 12.19 29.22
N ALA A 136 -11.55 13.50 28.99
CA ALA A 136 -12.56 13.98 28.06
C ALA A 136 -12.10 13.71 26.62
N GLU A 137 -13.05 13.45 25.71
CA GLU A 137 -12.78 13.23 24.29
C GLU A 137 -12.46 14.57 23.59
N GLY A 138 -11.29 15.11 23.88
CA GLY A 138 -10.78 16.33 23.25
C GLY A 138 -10.25 16.03 21.84
N TYR A 139 -10.60 16.88 20.88
CA TYR A 139 -10.10 16.80 19.51
C TYR A 139 -9.54 18.15 19.05
N TRP A 140 -8.65 18.11 18.06
CA TRP A 140 -8.11 19.32 17.44
C TRP A 140 -9.11 19.89 16.45
N ARG A 141 -9.35 21.19 16.56
CA ARG A 141 -10.11 21.99 15.60
C ARG A 141 -9.20 23.08 15.05
N GLY A 142 -9.01 23.13 13.74
CA GLY A 142 -8.20 24.16 13.10
C GLY A 142 -8.74 25.55 13.38
N PHE A 143 -7.83 26.50 13.61
CA PHE A 143 -8.17 27.87 13.95
C PHE A 143 -7.24 28.85 13.24
N ALA A 144 -7.82 29.78 12.50
CA ALA A 144 -7.13 30.93 11.92
C ALA A 144 -7.61 32.20 12.62
N SER A 145 -6.69 32.94 13.23
CA SER A 145 -7.02 34.20 13.91
C SER A 145 -7.23 35.32 12.90
N PRO A 146 -8.38 36.05 12.93
CA PRO A 146 -8.65 37.13 11.98
C PRO A 146 -7.75 38.37 12.17
N ILE A 147 -7.04 38.45 13.30
CA ILE A 147 -6.11 39.55 13.62
C ILE A 147 -4.64 39.16 13.40
N ASN A 148 -4.35 37.89 13.08
CA ASN A 148 -2.99 37.47 12.79
C ASN A 148 -2.62 37.89 11.36
N PRO A 149 -1.68 38.84 11.17
CA PRO A 149 -1.32 39.30 9.83
C PRO A 149 -0.48 38.28 9.05
N PHE A 150 -0.01 37.21 9.70
CA PHE A 150 0.76 36.15 9.06
C PHE A 150 -0.21 35.10 8.49
N VAL A 151 -0.41 35.15 7.17
CA VAL A 151 -1.12 34.12 6.40
C VAL A 151 -0.08 33.16 5.84
N PRO A 152 -0.17 31.84 6.10
CA PRO A 152 0.73 30.88 5.47
C PRO A 152 0.56 30.92 3.95
N SER A 153 1.66 30.75 3.21
CA SER A 153 1.59 30.47 1.77
C SER A 153 0.95 29.10 1.54
N GLY A 154 0.24 28.96 0.42
CA GLY A 154 -0.39 27.69 0.07
C GLY A 154 -1.82 27.54 0.59
N TRP A 155 -2.11 26.36 1.13
CA TRP A 155 -3.46 25.99 1.55
C TRP A 155 -4.01 26.93 2.63
N ILE A 156 -5.23 27.40 2.40
CA ILE A 156 -5.99 28.24 3.34
C ILE A 156 -7.24 27.50 3.83
N GLY A 157 -7.64 27.74 5.08
CA GLY A 157 -8.85 27.17 5.67
C GLY A 157 -8.61 26.54 7.05
N THR A 158 -9.50 25.64 7.47
CA THR A 158 -9.49 25.01 8.81
C THR A 158 -8.85 23.62 8.85
N CYS A 159 -8.49 23.02 7.72
CA CYS A 159 -7.79 21.73 7.70
C CYS A 159 -6.33 21.84 8.15
N SER A 160 -5.79 20.74 8.69
CA SER A 160 -4.34 20.48 8.75
C SER A 160 -3.91 19.78 7.45
N PHE A 161 -2.69 20.01 6.96
CA PHE A 161 -2.23 19.43 5.69
C PHE A 161 -0.98 18.57 5.90
N PRO A 162 -1.00 17.27 5.56
CA PRO A 162 -2.19 16.48 5.22
C PRO A 162 -3.06 16.16 6.45
N GLN A 163 -4.34 15.85 6.22
CA GLN A 163 -5.28 15.35 7.21
C GLN A 163 -6.28 14.41 6.53
N ILE A 164 -6.68 13.33 7.20
CA ILE A 164 -7.81 12.50 6.72
C ILE A 164 -9.07 13.35 6.57
N THR A 165 -9.95 13.04 5.62
CA THR A 165 -11.24 13.74 5.48
C THR A 165 -12.40 12.87 5.98
N THR A 166 -13.55 13.47 6.27
CA THR A 166 -14.77 12.72 6.62
C THR A 166 -15.09 11.65 5.59
N GLY A 167 -15.00 11.97 4.30
CA GLY A 167 -15.15 10.98 3.24
C GLY A 167 -14.12 9.84 3.33
N GLY A 168 -12.86 10.14 3.69
CA GLY A 168 -11.87 9.09 3.91
C GLY A 168 -12.13 8.23 5.16
N LEU A 169 -12.75 8.79 6.20
CA LEU A 169 -13.20 8.05 7.38
C LEU A 169 -14.37 7.11 7.02
N ASP A 170 -15.33 7.59 6.22
CA ASP A 170 -16.48 6.81 5.72
C ASP A 170 -16.03 5.68 4.78
N ASP A 171 -15.11 5.98 3.84
CA ASP A 171 -14.50 4.99 2.95
C ASP A 171 -13.78 3.90 3.77
N SER A 172 -13.11 4.28 4.86
CA SER A 172 -12.44 3.33 5.76
C SER A 172 -13.41 2.46 6.55
N TRP A 173 -14.54 3.00 6.99
CA TRP A 173 -15.58 2.20 7.65
C TRP A 173 -16.16 1.16 6.69
N THR A 174 -16.49 1.60 5.47
CA THR A 174 -17.04 0.73 4.41
C THR A 174 -16.07 -0.38 4.07
N HIS A 175 -14.77 -0.07 3.94
CA HIS A 175 -13.72 -1.07 3.73
C HIS A 175 -13.70 -2.12 4.86
N GLY A 176 -13.86 -1.70 6.11
CA GLY A 176 -13.99 -2.61 7.25
C GLY A 176 -15.21 -3.53 7.19
N GLU A 177 -16.36 -3.00 6.79
CA GLU A 177 -17.60 -3.77 6.57
C GLU A 177 -17.45 -4.79 5.43
N ASP A 178 -16.83 -4.40 4.31
CA ASP A 178 -16.61 -5.28 3.16
C ASP A 178 -15.68 -6.47 3.50
N LEU A 179 -14.60 -6.20 4.25
CA LEU A 179 -13.72 -7.24 4.79
C LEU A 179 -14.46 -8.20 5.74
N TYR A 180 -15.33 -7.68 6.61
CA TYR A 180 -16.15 -8.53 7.48
C TYR A 180 -17.12 -9.38 6.65
N GLY A 181 -17.76 -8.80 5.63
CA GLY A 181 -18.65 -9.50 4.71
C GLY A 181 -17.99 -10.69 4.01
N VAL A 182 -16.69 -10.60 3.69
CA VAL A 182 -15.94 -11.71 3.12
C VAL A 182 -15.44 -12.67 4.20
N TYR A 183 -14.63 -12.19 5.13
CA TYR A 183 -13.89 -13.07 6.03
C TYR A 183 -14.72 -13.63 7.17
N HIS A 184 -15.80 -12.96 7.60
CA HIS A 184 -16.76 -13.54 8.54
C HIS A 184 -17.95 -14.16 7.81
N GLU A 185 -18.74 -13.36 7.08
CA GLU A 185 -20.05 -13.85 6.62
C GLU A 185 -19.94 -14.88 5.48
N LEU A 186 -19.06 -14.65 4.51
CA LEU A 186 -18.96 -15.48 3.31
C LEU A 186 -18.12 -16.75 3.56
N LEU A 187 -17.04 -16.61 4.33
CA LEU A 187 -16.05 -17.66 4.56
C LEU A 187 -16.13 -18.31 5.95
N GLY A 188 -16.74 -17.65 6.94
CA GLY A 188 -16.77 -18.15 8.32
C GLY A 188 -15.39 -18.25 8.97
N PHE A 189 -14.41 -17.50 8.47
CA PHE A 189 -13.02 -17.55 8.92
C PHE A 189 -12.79 -16.71 10.19
N LEU A 190 -13.28 -15.45 10.19
CA LEU A 190 -13.24 -14.59 11.36
C LEU A 190 -14.38 -14.93 12.34
N PRO A 191 -14.18 -14.76 13.66
CA PRO A 191 -15.27 -14.83 14.63
C PRO A 191 -16.33 -13.75 14.39
N GLY A 192 -17.53 -13.91 14.94
CA GLY A 192 -18.59 -12.89 14.83
C GLY A 192 -18.35 -11.70 15.74
N ARG A 193 -19.03 -10.57 15.46
CA ARG A 193 -18.94 -9.32 16.26
C ARG A 193 -19.22 -9.53 17.76
N GLY A 194 -20.03 -10.51 18.12
CA GLY A 194 -20.36 -10.86 19.51
C GLY A 194 -19.42 -11.88 20.17
N ASP A 195 -18.47 -12.45 19.41
CA ASP A 195 -17.54 -13.48 19.90
C ASP A 195 -16.22 -12.85 20.41
N ASP A 196 -15.36 -13.69 20.99
CA ASP A 196 -14.01 -13.29 21.39
C ASP A 196 -13.05 -13.26 20.20
N TRP A 197 -13.11 -12.17 19.43
CA TRP A 197 -12.25 -11.93 18.27
C TRP A 197 -10.93 -11.23 18.58
N ARG A 198 -10.82 -10.54 19.73
CA ARG A 198 -9.69 -9.64 20.03
C ARG A 198 -8.36 -10.38 20.13
N GLY A 199 -8.37 -11.61 20.63
CA GLY A 199 -7.18 -12.48 20.66
C GLY A 199 -6.86 -13.16 19.32
N LYS A 200 -7.67 -12.95 18.28
CA LYS A 200 -7.53 -13.56 16.95
C LYS A 200 -7.03 -12.59 15.90
N VAL A 201 -7.01 -11.30 16.19
CA VAL A 201 -6.66 -10.26 15.22
C VAL A 201 -5.62 -9.30 15.78
N ALA A 202 -4.83 -8.70 14.90
CA ALA A 202 -3.92 -7.63 15.23
C ALA A 202 -3.94 -6.54 14.15
N TYR A 203 -3.71 -5.31 14.59
CA TYR A 203 -3.69 -4.12 13.74
C TYR A 203 -2.37 -3.40 13.93
N ARG A 204 -1.70 -3.05 12.84
CA ARG A 204 -0.47 -2.27 12.83
C ARG A 204 -0.66 -1.03 11.97
N VAL A 205 -0.12 0.08 12.45
CA VAL A 205 -0.15 1.37 11.77
C VAL A 205 1.26 1.95 11.72
N THR A 206 1.45 2.95 10.89
CA THR A 206 2.70 3.71 10.82
C THR A 206 2.74 4.80 11.88
N ASN A 207 3.87 5.50 11.99
CA ASN A 207 4.01 6.65 12.89
C ASN A 207 3.22 7.89 12.41
N ASN A 208 2.59 7.84 11.23
CA ASN A 208 1.72 8.88 10.73
C ASN A 208 0.30 8.76 11.32
N VAL A 209 -0.20 9.82 11.97
CA VAL A 209 -1.51 9.82 12.64
C VAL A 209 -2.70 9.47 11.72
N ILE A 210 -2.60 9.72 10.42
CA ILE A 210 -3.65 9.39 9.45
C ILE A 210 -3.90 7.87 9.41
N THR A 211 -2.85 7.04 9.48
CA THR A 211 -3.03 5.58 9.44
C THR A 211 -3.74 5.05 10.70
N SER A 212 -3.55 5.71 11.85
CA SER A 212 -4.31 5.41 13.07
C SER A 212 -5.79 5.79 12.97
N GLN A 213 -6.09 6.94 12.35
CA GLN A 213 -7.46 7.40 12.14
C GLN A 213 -8.24 6.46 11.20
N VAL A 214 -7.57 6.02 10.12
CA VAL A 214 -8.08 4.99 9.21
C VAL A 214 -8.30 3.67 9.94
N ALA A 215 -7.31 3.20 10.71
CA ALA A 215 -7.44 1.96 11.47
C ALA A 215 -8.65 1.97 12.41
N GLY A 216 -8.88 3.10 13.11
CA GLY A 216 -10.04 3.25 14.00
C GLY A 216 -11.38 3.07 13.27
N MET A 217 -11.54 3.70 12.12
CA MET A 217 -12.78 3.57 11.32
C MET A 217 -12.93 2.19 10.70
N LEU A 218 -11.84 1.60 10.20
CA LEU A 218 -11.84 0.24 9.67
C LEU A 218 -12.25 -0.78 10.74
N ILE A 219 -11.68 -0.69 11.94
CA ILE A 219 -12.05 -1.54 13.09
C ILE A 219 -13.53 -1.35 13.44
N GLY A 220 -13.99 -0.10 13.43
CA GLY A 220 -15.40 0.24 13.64
C GLY A 220 -16.32 -0.47 12.64
N GLY A 221 -16.02 -0.42 11.35
CA GLY A 221 -16.79 -1.10 10.30
C GLY A 221 -16.66 -2.62 10.33
N THR A 222 -15.48 -3.17 10.65
CA THR A 222 -15.33 -4.63 10.75
C THR A 222 -16.12 -5.19 11.93
N TRP A 223 -15.99 -4.58 13.11
CA TRP A 223 -16.47 -5.16 14.37
C TRP A 223 -17.73 -4.52 14.95
N GLY A 224 -18.18 -3.38 14.41
CA GLY A 224 -19.29 -2.60 14.98
C GLY A 224 -19.00 -2.10 16.40
N THR A 225 -17.74 -1.70 16.68
CA THR A 225 -17.29 -1.31 18.02
C THR A 225 -16.66 0.09 18.05
N THR A 226 -16.69 0.71 19.23
CA THR A 226 -15.92 1.93 19.56
C THR A 226 -14.98 1.69 20.73
N ASP A 227 -14.76 0.42 21.10
CA ASP A 227 -13.89 0.04 22.21
C ASP A 227 -12.42 0.35 21.93
N ARG A 228 -11.61 0.36 22.99
CA ARG A 228 -10.16 0.58 22.89
C ARG A 228 -9.49 -0.66 22.28
N ILE A 229 -8.91 -0.51 21.09
CA ILE A 229 -8.15 -1.56 20.40
C ILE A 229 -6.68 -1.13 20.27
N PRO A 230 -5.70 -1.97 20.64
CA PRO A 230 -4.30 -1.63 20.48
C PRO A 230 -3.93 -1.58 18.99
N LEU A 231 -3.26 -0.49 18.59
CA LEU A 231 -2.62 -0.37 17.30
C LEU A 231 -1.11 -0.51 17.51
N LEU A 232 -0.51 -1.48 16.84
CA LEU A 232 0.93 -1.72 16.90
C LEU A 232 1.65 -0.66 16.07
N ILE A 233 2.72 -0.11 16.61
CA ILE A 233 3.65 0.79 15.91
C ILE A 233 5.07 0.34 16.18
N GLU A 234 5.96 0.57 15.22
CA GLU A 234 7.39 0.49 15.45
C GLU A 234 7.97 1.88 15.75
N ALA A 235 9.20 1.92 16.26
CA ALA A 235 9.87 3.19 16.49
C ALA A 235 10.20 3.90 15.17
N ALA A 236 9.98 5.22 15.13
CA ALA A 236 10.37 6.05 13.99
C ALA A 236 11.87 5.85 13.64
N GLY A 237 12.17 5.82 12.34
CA GLY A 237 13.51 5.60 11.80
C GLY A 237 13.93 4.13 11.67
N VAL A 238 13.16 3.18 12.22
CA VAL A 238 13.34 1.74 12.00
C VAL A 238 12.07 1.02 11.58
N ASP A 239 10.92 1.72 11.59
CA ASP A 239 9.65 1.18 11.12
C ASP A 239 9.82 0.51 9.75
N SER A 240 9.41 -0.75 9.67
CA SER A 240 9.44 -1.52 8.43
C SER A 240 8.16 -1.35 7.61
N LEU A 241 7.04 -0.97 8.23
CA LEU A 241 5.75 -0.76 7.55
C LEU A 241 5.71 0.60 6.83
N GLU A 242 6.16 1.64 7.52
CA GLU A 242 6.59 2.88 6.86
C GLU A 242 8.08 2.73 6.58
N PRO A 243 8.55 2.55 5.33
CA PRO A 243 9.93 2.16 5.00
C PRO A 243 11.00 3.19 5.47
N GLN A 244 11.25 3.26 6.77
CA GLN A 244 12.03 4.31 7.42
C GLN A 244 13.43 3.84 7.83
N TYR A 245 13.67 2.53 7.90
CA TYR A 245 15.01 2.03 8.17
C TYR A 245 16.00 2.49 7.10
N GLY A 246 17.18 2.94 7.53
CA GLY A 246 18.19 3.49 6.64
C GLY A 246 18.76 2.45 5.68
N CYS A 247 18.67 2.71 4.37
CA CYS A 247 19.26 1.86 3.34
C CYS A 247 19.92 2.70 2.24
N ARG A 248 21.25 2.89 2.33
CA ARG A 248 21.99 3.76 1.41
C ARG A 248 21.91 3.26 -0.03
N ALA A 249 22.14 1.97 -0.26
CA ALA A 249 22.11 1.40 -1.61
C ALA A 249 20.72 1.53 -2.26
N GLY A 250 19.65 1.19 -1.51
CA GLY A 250 18.27 1.35 -1.98
C GLY A 250 17.91 2.82 -2.28
N SER A 251 18.34 3.75 -1.41
CA SER A 251 18.12 5.19 -1.63
C SER A 251 18.87 5.69 -2.86
N SER A 252 20.11 5.25 -3.08
CA SER A 252 20.88 5.60 -4.28
C SER A 252 20.19 5.13 -5.54
N LEU A 253 19.72 3.88 -5.59
CA LEU A 253 19.00 3.36 -6.76
C LEU A 253 17.73 4.16 -7.04
N PHE A 254 16.95 4.48 -6.02
CA PHE A 254 15.75 5.30 -6.21
C PHE A 254 16.05 6.72 -6.70
N ASN A 255 17.17 7.30 -6.30
CA ASN A 255 17.64 8.59 -6.81
C ASN A 255 18.12 8.46 -8.27
N ASP A 256 18.83 7.39 -8.60
CA ASP A 256 19.32 7.13 -9.97
C ASP A 256 18.14 6.90 -10.93
N ILE A 257 17.11 6.16 -10.50
CA ILE A 257 15.88 5.97 -11.27
C ILE A 257 15.17 7.30 -11.55
N ARG A 258 15.09 8.19 -10.54
CA ARG A 258 14.47 9.53 -10.62
C ARG A 258 15.40 10.62 -11.16
N SER A 259 16.53 10.25 -11.78
CA SER A 259 17.45 11.20 -12.43
C SER A 259 18.06 10.65 -13.73
N GLY A 260 17.81 9.37 -14.02
CA GLY A 260 18.29 8.66 -15.18
C GLY A 260 17.70 9.16 -16.50
N PRO A 261 18.18 8.64 -17.64
CA PRO A 261 17.77 9.10 -18.97
C PRO A 261 16.26 9.07 -19.21
N GLY A 262 15.56 8.00 -18.82
CA GLY A 262 14.11 7.88 -19.00
C GLY A 262 13.34 8.91 -18.17
N TRP A 263 13.79 9.21 -16.95
CA TRP A 263 13.17 10.24 -16.11
C TRP A 263 13.39 11.65 -16.67
N ARG A 264 14.60 11.93 -17.17
CA ARG A 264 14.91 13.20 -17.82
C ARG A 264 14.12 13.39 -19.11
N GLU A 265 14.01 12.37 -19.95
CA GLU A 265 13.16 12.41 -21.14
C GLU A 265 11.70 12.73 -20.77
N HIS A 266 11.18 12.10 -19.71
CA HIS A 266 9.85 12.37 -19.19
C HIS A 266 9.65 13.84 -18.81
N LEU A 267 10.60 14.44 -18.08
CA LEU A 267 10.53 15.86 -17.71
C LEU A 267 10.66 16.77 -18.94
N ASP A 268 11.60 16.47 -19.85
CA ASP A 268 11.82 17.25 -21.08
C ASP A 268 10.58 17.25 -21.97
N ARG A 269 9.91 16.09 -22.11
CA ARG A 269 8.68 15.97 -22.93
C ARG A 269 7.44 16.52 -22.22
N GLY A 270 7.45 16.56 -20.89
CA GLY A 270 6.40 17.17 -20.08
C GLY A 270 6.51 18.69 -19.94
N ALA A 271 7.56 19.32 -20.49
CA ALA A 271 7.86 20.74 -20.28
C ALA A 271 6.71 21.68 -20.66
N ASP A 272 6.01 21.42 -21.77
CA ASP A 272 4.86 22.24 -22.19
C ASP A 272 3.67 22.09 -21.23
N LEU A 273 3.46 20.89 -20.68
CA LEU A 273 2.43 20.64 -19.67
C LEU A 273 2.77 21.36 -18.36
N PHE A 274 4.01 21.28 -17.89
CA PHE A 274 4.48 22.07 -16.74
C PHE A 274 4.28 23.56 -16.97
N ALA A 275 4.69 24.10 -18.12
CA ALA A 275 4.54 25.52 -18.41
C ALA A 275 3.08 25.99 -18.38
N ALA A 276 2.14 25.16 -18.88
CA ALA A 276 0.72 25.47 -18.82
C ALA A 276 0.19 25.45 -17.37
N LEU A 277 0.60 24.46 -16.58
CA LEU A 277 0.21 24.34 -15.16
C LEU A 277 0.80 25.47 -14.32
N ASP A 278 2.05 25.84 -14.55
CA ASP A 278 2.75 26.95 -13.88
C ASP A 278 2.08 28.29 -14.16
N ASP A 279 1.71 28.56 -15.41
CA ASP A 279 1.05 29.82 -15.78
C ASP A 279 -0.29 30.01 -15.05
N ILE A 280 -1.02 28.93 -14.80
CA ILE A 280 -2.31 28.96 -14.11
C ILE A 280 -2.12 28.97 -12.59
N SER A 281 -1.26 28.10 -12.06
CA SER A 281 -1.03 27.91 -10.62
C SER A 281 -0.19 29.02 -9.98
N GLY A 282 0.62 29.71 -10.78
CA GLY A 282 1.63 30.66 -10.31
C GLY A 282 2.88 30.00 -9.73
N VAL A 283 3.03 28.68 -9.85
CA VAL A 283 4.25 27.95 -9.47
C VAL A 283 5.44 28.49 -10.27
N PRO A 284 6.57 28.82 -9.62
CA PRO A 284 7.76 29.25 -10.35
C PRO A 284 8.36 28.09 -11.18
N PRO A 285 8.76 28.32 -12.45
CA PRO A 285 9.40 27.28 -13.29
C PRO A 285 10.71 26.70 -12.74
N GLY A 286 11.30 27.36 -11.74
CA GLY A 286 12.50 26.89 -11.03
C GLY A 286 12.22 26.20 -9.70
N ASP A 287 10.95 25.93 -9.36
CA ASP A 287 10.58 25.24 -8.13
C ASP A 287 11.00 23.77 -8.22
N ALA A 288 11.97 23.38 -7.38
CA ALA A 288 12.57 22.05 -7.43
C ALA A 288 11.61 20.92 -6.99
N GLY A 289 10.58 21.22 -6.19
CA GLY A 289 9.59 20.22 -5.78
C GLY A 289 8.61 19.93 -6.92
N PHE A 290 8.00 20.99 -7.45
CA PHE A 290 7.02 20.88 -8.54
C PHE A 290 7.61 20.39 -9.87
N HIS A 291 8.91 20.57 -10.09
CA HIS A 291 9.57 20.17 -11.34
C HIS A 291 10.49 18.94 -11.19
N ALA A 292 10.48 18.28 -10.02
CA ALA A 292 11.11 16.97 -9.87
C ALA A 292 10.27 15.84 -10.48
N SER A 293 8.94 16.00 -10.45
CA SER A 293 7.92 15.04 -10.92
C SER A 293 6.56 15.75 -11.05
N PHE A 294 5.57 15.07 -11.62
CA PHE A 294 4.16 15.49 -11.59
C PHE A 294 3.47 15.21 -10.25
N ASP A 295 4.14 14.63 -9.25
CA ASP A 295 3.58 14.27 -7.93
C ASP A 295 2.81 15.41 -7.27
N HIS A 296 3.42 16.60 -7.19
CA HIS A 296 2.79 17.76 -6.56
C HIS A 296 1.49 18.16 -7.27
N TYR A 297 1.53 18.22 -8.61
CA TYR A 297 0.34 18.52 -9.41
C TYR A 297 -0.70 17.39 -9.32
N PHE A 298 -0.28 16.14 -9.31
CA PHE A 298 -1.15 14.97 -9.19
C PHE A 298 -1.90 14.98 -7.86
N ASP A 299 -1.20 15.05 -6.73
CA ASP A 299 -1.81 15.05 -5.39
C ASP A 299 -2.72 16.28 -5.20
N ASN A 300 -2.31 17.46 -5.71
CA ASN A 300 -3.11 18.68 -5.67
C ASN A 300 -4.44 18.54 -6.45
N LEU A 301 -4.37 18.18 -7.74
CA LEU A 301 -5.55 18.15 -8.61
C LEU A 301 -6.46 16.95 -8.32
N SER A 302 -5.87 15.77 -8.13
CA SER A 302 -6.65 14.54 -7.87
C SER A 302 -7.40 14.65 -6.54
N ALA A 303 -6.77 15.20 -5.50
CA ALA A 303 -7.46 15.42 -4.23
C ALA A 303 -8.60 16.42 -4.37
N ARG A 304 -8.48 17.50 -5.16
CA ARG A 304 -9.60 18.43 -5.38
C ARG A 304 -10.80 17.71 -5.99
N GLN A 305 -10.57 17.00 -7.08
CA GLN A 305 -11.66 16.29 -7.77
C GLN A 305 -12.29 15.23 -6.87
N CYS A 306 -11.47 14.54 -6.08
CA CYS A 306 -11.93 13.53 -5.14
C CYS A 306 -12.80 14.06 -3.98
N HIS A 307 -12.73 15.37 -3.73
CA HIS A 307 -13.53 16.09 -2.74
C HIS A 307 -14.54 17.04 -3.42
N GLU A 308 -14.87 16.82 -4.69
CA GLU A 308 -15.80 17.64 -5.47
C GLU A 308 -15.45 19.14 -5.50
N LYS A 309 -14.17 19.46 -5.29
CA LYS A 309 -13.68 20.83 -5.40
C LYS A 309 -13.37 21.16 -6.86
N PRO A 310 -13.66 22.39 -7.31
CA PRO A 310 -13.39 22.78 -8.68
C PRO A 310 -11.89 22.79 -8.96
N LEU A 311 -11.49 22.44 -10.19
CA LEU A 311 -10.12 22.64 -10.63
C LEU A 311 -9.76 24.14 -10.53
N PRO A 312 -8.51 24.47 -10.15
CA PRO A 312 -8.13 25.84 -9.81
C PRO A 312 -8.02 26.73 -11.05
N CYS A 313 -8.31 28.02 -10.86
CA CYS A 313 -8.17 29.05 -11.88
C CYS A 313 -7.05 30.03 -11.52
N LYS A 314 -6.48 30.66 -12.54
CA LYS A 314 -5.43 31.66 -12.38
C LYS A 314 -5.94 32.82 -11.56
N LEU A 315 -5.11 33.31 -10.65
CA LEU A 315 -5.43 34.47 -9.82
C LEU A 315 -4.87 35.75 -10.44
N VAL A 316 -5.76 36.65 -10.87
CA VAL A 316 -5.41 37.98 -11.40
C VAL A 316 -5.84 39.04 -10.39
N GLY A 317 -4.88 39.73 -9.79
CA GLY A 317 -5.16 40.72 -8.73
C GLY A 317 -5.84 40.11 -7.49
N GLY A 318 -5.53 38.84 -7.17
CA GLY A 318 -6.10 38.12 -6.04
C GLY A 318 -7.54 37.62 -6.25
N ARG A 319 -8.01 37.55 -7.50
CA ARG A 319 -9.34 37.04 -7.86
C ARG A 319 -9.22 36.00 -8.97
N ASN A 320 -10.10 34.99 -8.95
CA ASN A 320 -10.18 33.99 -10.00
C ASN A 320 -10.44 34.65 -11.36
N SER A 321 -9.59 34.33 -12.34
CA SER A 321 -9.87 34.55 -13.76
C SER A 321 -10.72 33.39 -14.32
N THR A 322 -11.00 33.45 -15.62
CA THR A 322 -11.65 32.35 -16.37
C THR A 322 -10.64 31.35 -16.94
N ASP A 323 -9.33 31.61 -16.77
CA ASP A 323 -8.26 30.73 -17.26
C ASP A 323 -7.99 29.69 -16.17
N CYS A 324 -8.59 28.51 -16.34
CA CYS A 324 -8.55 27.44 -15.35
C CYS A 324 -7.82 26.23 -15.87
N ILE A 325 -7.29 25.41 -14.95
CA ILE A 325 -6.90 24.05 -15.28
C ILE A 325 -8.17 23.33 -15.72
N ASP A 326 -8.24 22.95 -16.99
CA ASP A 326 -9.35 22.18 -17.52
C ASP A 326 -9.15 20.68 -17.28
N GLN A 327 -10.15 19.88 -17.64
CA GLN A 327 -10.09 18.44 -17.43
C GLN A 327 -9.00 17.78 -18.29
N ALA A 328 -8.68 18.31 -19.47
CA ALA A 328 -7.67 17.72 -20.33
C ALA A 328 -6.26 17.86 -19.71
N LEU A 329 -5.95 19.02 -19.12
CA LEU A 329 -4.73 19.24 -18.35
C LEU A 329 -4.69 18.35 -17.10
N ALA A 330 -5.78 18.27 -16.34
CA ALA A 330 -5.85 17.42 -15.16
C ALA A 330 -5.66 15.93 -15.52
N ASP A 331 -6.33 15.44 -16.57
CA ASP A 331 -6.20 14.07 -17.04
C ASP A 331 -4.76 13.77 -17.51
N ALA A 332 -4.09 14.73 -18.15
CA ALA A 332 -2.68 14.58 -18.51
C ALA A 332 -1.80 14.41 -17.27
N VAL A 333 -1.99 15.25 -16.25
CA VAL A 333 -1.28 15.10 -14.97
C VAL A 333 -1.54 13.72 -14.36
N TYR A 334 -2.78 13.23 -14.40
CA TYR A 334 -3.10 11.91 -13.85
C TYR A 334 -2.42 10.78 -14.61
N ARG A 335 -2.45 10.80 -15.94
CA ARG A 335 -1.72 9.80 -16.73
C ARG A 335 -0.21 9.85 -16.46
N MET A 336 0.35 11.05 -16.33
CA MET A 336 1.78 11.22 -16.01
C MET A 336 2.14 10.65 -14.63
N GLY A 337 1.34 10.91 -13.59
CA GLY A 337 1.58 10.30 -12.27
C GLY A 337 1.49 8.76 -12.28
N GLN A 338 0.58 8.19 -13.09
CA GLN A 338 0.52 6.73 -13.28
C GLN A 338 1.79 6.21 -13.96
N TRP A 339 2.26 6.90 -15.01
CA TRP A 339 3.49 6.56 -15.70
C TRP A 339 4.71 6.64 -14.76
N GLU A 340 4.81 7.70 -13.93
CA GLU A 340 5.90 7.88 -12.98
C GLU A 340 6.00 6.75 -11.98
N TYR A 341 4.87 6.29 -11.43
CA TYR A 341 4.85 5.15 -10.52
C TYR A 341 5.25 3.85 -11.22
N SER A 342 4.81 3.63 -12.45
CA SER A 342 5.25 2.48 -13.23
C SER A 342 6.76 2.53 -13.49
N HIS A 343 7.29 3.68 -13.93
CA HIS A 343 8.73 3.91 -14.14
C HIS A 343 9.55 3.63 -12.89
N VAL A 344 9.16 4.22 -11.76
CA VAL A 344 9.92 4.14 -10.50
C VAL A 344 9.94 2.72 -9.93
N TYR A 345 8.82 2.00 -10.01
CA TYR A 345 8.64 0.75 -9.27
C TYR A 345 8.66 -0.50 -10.16
N ARG A 346 8.53 -0.40 -11.48
CA ARG A 346 8.56 -1.56 -12.39
C ARG A 346 9.41 -1.38 -13.64
N ASP A 347 9.38 -0.23 -14.33
CA ASP A 347 9.97 -0.10 -15.67
C ASP A 347 11.44 0.36 -15.70
N ALA A 348 12.06 0.73 -14.57
CA ALA A 348 13.50 1.01 -14.53
C ALA A 348 14.37 -0.26 -14.39
N ASN A 349 14.00 -1.33 -15.09
CA ASN A 349 14.67 -2.64 -15.11
C ASN A 349 14.91 -3.22 -13.70
N GLU A 350 15.95 -4.05 -13.54
CA GLU A 350 16.38 -4.66 -12.28
C GLU A 350 16.54 -3.66 -11.13
N ALA A 351 16.86 -2.40 -11.42
CA ALA A 351 17.03 -1.36 -10.39
C ALA A 351 15.75 -1.10 -9.59
N SER A 352 14.56 -1.20 -10.21
CA SER A 352 13.28 -1.02 -9.53
C SER A 352 13.05 -2.08 -8.46
N LEU A 353 13.29 -3.35 -8.82
CA LEU A 353 13.18 -4.48 -7.88
C LEU A 353 14.22 -4.37 -6.77
N ALA A 354 15.49 -4.16 -7.15
CA ALA A 354 16.59 -4.00 -6.21
C ALA A 354 16.34 -2.88 -5.17
N ALA A 355 15.87 -1.71 -5.61
CA ALA A 355 15.57 -0.59 -4.72
C ALA A 355 14.44 -0.91 -3.73
N SER A 356 13.37 -1.57 -4.21
CA SER A 356 12.25 -1.99 -3.37
C SER A 356 12.64 -3.08 -2.39
N VAL A 357 13.37 -4.12 -2.83
CA VAL A 357 13.91 -5.20 -1.96
C VAL A 357 14.79 -4.61 -0.86
N ALA A 358 15.68 -3.68 -1.21
CA ALA A 358 16.57 -3.05 -0.24
C ALA A 358 15.82 -2.24 0.83
N SER A 359 14.78 -1.50 0.41
CA SER A 359 14.06 -0.54 1.27
C SER A 359 12.77 -1.06 1.90
N TYR A 360 12.32 -2.27 1.53
CA TYR A 360 11.14 -2.91 2.12
C TYR A 360 11.37 -4.37 2.55
N GLY A 361 12.59 -4.88 2.43
CA GLY A 361 12.90 -6.28 2.68
C GLY A 361 12.71 -6.73 4.12
N VAL A 362 12.78 -5.82 5.10
CA VAL A 362 12.48 -6.16 6.51
C VAL A 362 11.01 -6.55 6.67
N TRP A 363 10.09 -5.76 6.11
CA TRP A 363 8.65 -6.07 6.15
C TRP A 363 8.32 -7.35 5.39
N ILE A 364 9.00 -7.61 4.25
CA ILE A 364 8.86 -8.89 3.53
C ILE A 364 9.29 -10.08 4.40
N ALA A 365 10.37 -9.93 5.18
CA ALA A 365 10.81 -10.98 6.09
C ALA A 365 9.81 -11.19 7.25
N GLU A 366 9.20 -10.13 7.78
CA GLU A 366 8.14 -10.20 8.79
C GLU A 366 6.91 -10.94 8.26
N LEU A 367 6.39 -10.56 7.09
CA LEU A 367 5.30 -11.29 6.42
C LEU A 367 5.65 -12.78 6.25
N SER A 368 6.86 -13.07 5.80
CA SER A 368 7.33 -14.45 5.64
C SER A 368 7.39 -15.20 6.98
N ALA A 369 7.75 -14.52 8.07
CA ALA A 369 7.75 -15.10 9.41
C ALA A 369 6.32 -15.38 9.90
N HIS A 370 5.38 -14.46 9.70
CA HIS A 370 3.98 -14.66 10.05
C HIS A 370 3.35 -15.83 9.30
N LEU A 371 3.60 -15.95 8.00
CA LEU A 371 3.14 -17.09 7.18
C LEU A 371 3.67 -18.42 7.74
N ARG A 372 4.95 -18.48 8.12
CA ARG A 372 5.54 -19.69 8.75
C ARG A 372 4.95 -19.97 10.12
N ASP A 373 4.73 -18.96 10.95
CA ASP A 373 4.09 -19.09 12.25
C ASP A 373 2.66 -19.62 12.13
N ALA A 374 1.90 -19.15 11.13
CA ALA A 374 0.56 -19.64 10.82
C ALA A 374 0.57 -21.09 10.33
N MET A 375 1.50 -21.46 9.44
CA MET A 375 1.69 -22.85 9.00
C MET A 375 2.03 -23.78 10.18
N ALA A 376 2.85 -23.31 11.12
CA ALA A 376 3.25 -24.05 12.31
C ALA A 376 2.16 -24.11 13.39
N GLY A 377 1.07 -23.35 13.25
CA GLY A 377 0.01 -23.27 14.25
C GLY A 377 0.49 -22.67 15.58
N LYS A 378 1.34 -21.64 15.52
CA LYS A 378 1.92 -21.00 16.70
C LYS A 378 0.82 -20.51 17.65
N GLU A 379 0.85 -21.01 18.89
CA GLU A 379 -0.14 -20.66 19.91
C GLU A 379 -0.09 -19.15 20.22
N GLY A 380 -1.27 -18.53 20.27
CA GLY A 380 -1.43 -17.10 20.56
C GLY A 380 -1.13 -16.16 19.39
N ALA A 381 -0.69 -16.64 18.23
CA ALA A 381 -0.57 -15.82 17.03
C ALA A 381 -1.97 -15.43 16.49
N PRO A 382 -2.14 -14.20 15.97
CA PRO A 382 -3.38 -13.81 15.31
C PRO A 382 -3.59 -14.63 14.03
N ILE A 383 -4.84 -14.91 13.68
CA ILE A 383 -5.19 -15.49 12.38
C ILE A 383 -5.39 -14.39 11.31
N TYR A 384 -5.54 -13.14 11.76
CA TYR A 384 -5.74 -11.98 10.90
C TYR A 384 -4.85 -10.82 11.33
N MET A 385 -4.06 -10.30 10.41
CA MET A 385 -3.20 -9.13 10.62
C MET A 385 -3.55 -8.05 9.59
N HIS A 386 -3.78 -6.82 10.04
CA HIS A 386 -4.04 -5.69 9.14
C HIS A 386 -3.03 -4.58 9.36
N ASN A 387 -2.31 -4.23 8.31
CA ASN A 387 -1.29 -3.20 8.30
C ASN A 387 -1.79 -1.96 7.52
N ILE A 388 -1.93 -0.81 8.17
CA ILE A 388 -2.34 0.44 7.52
C ILE A 388 -1.11 1.32 7.27
N ALA A 389 -0.82 1.58 6.00
CA ALA A 389 0.42 2.13 5.49
C ALA A 389 0.19 3.25 4.46
N HIS A 390 1.17 3.44 3.58
CA HIS A 390 1.21 4.50 2.56
C HIS A 390 1.29 3.91 1.15
N ASP A 391 1.07 4.75 0.14
CA ASP A 391 1.29 4.40 -1.26
C ASP A 391 2.72 3.89 -1.47
N GLY A 392 3.71 4.60 -0.94
CA GLY A 392 5.12 4.20 -1.00
C GLY A 392 5.42 2.82 -0.40
N SER A 393 4.65 2.35 0.58
CA SER A 393 4.75 1.00 1.14
C SER A 393 4.15 -0.03 0.16
N THR A 394 2.91 0.20 -0.27
CA THR A 394 2.21 -0.69 -1.21
C THR A 394 2.91 -0.77 -2.58
N SER A 395 3.46 0.33 -3.12
CA SER A 395 4.21 0.32 -4.38
C SER A 395 5.50 -0.49 -4.30
N ARG A 396 6.22 -0.44 -3.17
CA ARG A 396 7.41 -1.27 -2.97
C ARG A 396 7.02 -2.75 -2.88
N LEU A 397 5.92 -3.07 -2.20
CA LEU A 397 5.41 -4.43 -2.17
C LEU A 397 5.01 -4.93 -3.56
N LEU A 398 4.25 -4.15 -4.32
CA LEU A 398 3.86 -4.47 -5.70
C LEU A 398 5.08 -4.60 -6.62
N SER A 399 6.13 -3.80 -6.40
CA SER A 399 7.42 -3.93 -7.08
C SER A 399 8.09 -5.27 -6.78
N ILE A 400 8.14 -5.67 -5.51
CA ILE A 400 8.73 -6.94 -5.06
C ILE A 400 7.92 -8.13 -5.57
N LEU A 401 6.59 -8.05 -5.52
CA LEU A 401 5.70 -9.07 -6.12
C LEU A 401 5.76 -9.06 -7.67
N GLN A 402 6.46 -8.09 -8.25
CA GLN A 402 6.58 -7.86 -9.68
C GLN A 402 5.21 -7.78 -10.39
N VAL A 403 4.28 -7.01 -9.83
CA VAL A 403 2.94 -6.81 -10.42
C VAL A 403 3.08 -6.49 -11.92
N ASP A 404 2.23 -7.12 -12.72
CA ASP A 404 2.35 -7.04 -14.17
C ASP A 404 1.85 -5.71 -14.74
N VAL A 405 0.95 -5.01 -14.03
CA VAL A 405 0.54 -3.63 -14.32
C VAL A 405 0.68 -2.80 -13.05
N MET A 406 1.59 -1.84 -13.04
CA MET A 406 1.76 -0.90 -11.94
C MET A 406 0.91 0.34 -12.19
N VAL A 407 0.25 0.79 -11.14
CA VAL A 407 -0.46 2.06 -11.04
C VAL A 407 0.01 2.75 -9.77
N TRP A 408 -0.16 4.06 -9.67
CA TRP A 408 -0.10 4.73 -8.38
C TRP A 408 -1.17 4.12 -7.48
N PRO A 409 -0.84 3.50 -6.34
CA PRO A 409 -1.85 2.95 -5.44
C PRO A 409 -2.83 4.03 -5.01
N GLY A 410 -4.11 3.93 -5.42
CA GLY A 410 -5.17 4.84 -5.01
C GLY A 410 -5.50 4.76 -3.52
N MET A 411 -6.30 5.68 -3.02
CA MET A 411 -6.70 5.72 -1.61
C MET A 411 -7.39 4.40 -1.22
N GLY A 412 -7.03 3.85 -0.06
CA GLY A 412 -7.60 2.58 0.39
C GLY A 412 -7.11 1.35 -0.38
N THR A 413 -6.11 1.46 -1.28
CA THR A 413 -5.50 0.30 -1.94
C THR A 413 -5.16 -0.79 -0.92
N GLU A 414 -5.55 -2.02 -1.19
CA GLU A 414 -5.13 -3.18 -0.38
C GLU A 414 -4.40 -4.25 -1.20
N ILE A 415 -3.51 -4.96 -0.51
CA ILE A 415 -2.88 -6.19 -0.96
C ILE A 415 -3.09 -7.22 0.14
N VAL A 416 -3.78 -8.32 -0.20
CA VAL A 416 -4.21 -9.36 0.74
C VAL A 416 -3.41 -10.62 0.49
N PHE A 417 -2.81 -11.19 1.54
CA PHE A 417 -2.20 -12.52 1.53
C PHE A 417 -3.12 -13.48 2.27
N GLU A 418 -3.61 -14.50 1.58
CA GLU A 418 -4.46 -15.54 2.13
C GLU A 418 -3.71 -16.87 2.11
N LEU A 419 -3.49 -17.47 3.28
CA LEU A 419 -2.84 -18.78 3.44
C LEU A 419 -3.90 -19.87 3.58
N TYR A 420 -3.83 -20.86 2.70
CA TYR A 420 -4.72 -22.01 2.66
C TYR A 420 -3.99 -23.31 2.98
N ARG A 421 -4.73 -24.29 3.49
CA ARG A 421 -4.29 -25.69 3.61
C ARG A 421 -5.20 -26.58 2.77
N ASN A 422 -4.61 -27.43 1.93
CA ASN A 422 -5.37 -28.43 1.19
C ASN A 422 -5.77 -29.59 2.13
N ARG A 423 -7.06 -29.92 2.15
CA ARG A 423 -7.69 -30.99 2.94
C ARG A 423 -7.93 -32.27 2.14
N GLY A 424 -7.79 -32.23 0.81
CA GLY A 424 -8.03 -33.37 -0.08
C GLY A 424 -6.88 -34.39 -0.09
N GLU A 425 -7.22 -35.66 -0.33
CA GLU A 425 -6.25 -36.65 -0.78
C GLU A 425 -5.77 -36.22 -2.17
N VAL A 426 -4.48 -35.91 -2.31
CA VAL A 426 -3.92 -35.36 -3.55
C VAL A 426 -3.98 -36.41 -4.65
N GLU A 427 -5.01 -36.38 -5.51
CA GLU A 427 -4.92 -37.02 -6.83
C GLU A 427 -3.98 -36.16 -7.68
N THR A 428 -2.69 -36.48 -7.63
CA THR A 428 -1.68 -35.80 -8.44
C THR A 428 -1.94 -36.07 -9.92
N HIS A 429 -2.47 -35.09 -10.65
CA HIS A 429 -2.30 -35.07 -12.10
C HIS A 429 -0.83 -34.79 -12.42
N GLU A 430 -0.24 -35.55 -13.34
CA GLU A 430 1.22 -35.63 -13.62
C GLU A 430 1.91 -34.29 -14.00
N ASN A 431 1.20 -33.16 -14.04
CA ASN A 431 1.73 -31.85 -14.46
C ASN A 431 1.42 -30.69 -13.50
N GLU A 432 0.84 -30.93 -12.32
CA GLU A 432 0.51 -29.85 -11.37
C GLU A 432 1.57 -29.73 -10.27
N LYS A 433 2.08 -28.51 -10.03
CA LYS A 433 3.04 -28.26 -8.95
C LYS A 433 2.30 -28.37 -7.60
N THR A 434 2.52 -29.46 -6.88
CA THR A 434 1.94 -29.67 -5.56
C THR A 434 2.80 -29.04 -4.46
N SER A 435 2.17 -28.56 -3.39
CA SER A 435 2.89 -28.06 -2.21
C SER A 435 3.42 -29.22 -1.37
N GLU A 436 4.68 -29.14 -0.95
CA GLU A 436 5.31 -30.13 -0.08
C GLU A 436 4.70 -30.12 1.33
N SER A 437 4.34 -28.95 1.85
CA SER A 437 3.69 -28.80 3.16
C SER A 437 2.16 -28.95 3.10
N GLY A 438 1.58 -29.02 1.91
CA GLY A 438 0.13 -28.97 1.69
C GLY A 438 -0.47 -27.58 1.94
N ASN A 439 0.35 -26.52 1.99
CA ASN A 439 -0.10 -25.14 2.18
C ASN A 439 0.10 -24.32 0.91
N TYR A 440 -0.82 -23.40 0.68
CA TYR A 440 -0.92 -22.63 -0.55
C TYR A 440 -1.23 -21.18 -0.21
N VAL A 441 -0.87 -20.27 -1.10
CA VAL A 441 -1.12 -18.83 -0.94
C VAL A 441 -1.88 -18.29 -2.12
N ARG A 442 -2.85 -17.42 -1.83
CA ARG A 442 -3.45 -16.51 -2.79
C ARG A 442 -3.12 -15.09 -2.41
N VAL A 443 -2.77 -14.26 -3.40
CA VAL A 443 -2.56 -12.84 -3.19
C VAL A 443 -3.57 -12.05 -4.00
N LEU A 444 -4.29 -11.13 -3.36
CA LEU A 444 -5.24 -10.24 -4.01
C LEU A 444 -4.71 -8.81 -4.05
N PHE A 445 -4.95 -8.10 -5.15
CA PHE A 445 -4.73 -6.66 -5.30
C PHE A 445 -6.02 -6.05 -5.81
N GLY A 446 -6.61 -5.18 -5.01
CA GLY A 446 -7.93 -4.60 -5.25
C GLY A 446 -9.06 -5.63 -5.38
N GLY A 447 -9.06 -6.63 -4.49
CA GLY A 447 -10.06 -7.72 -4.48
C GLY A 447 -9.91 -8.76 -5.59
N GLN A 448 -8.93 -8.64 -6.48
CA GLN A 448 -8.69 -9.57 -7.59
C GLN A 448 -7.35 -10.28 -7.44
N THR A 449 -7.24 -11.51 -7.91
CA THR A 449 -5.97 -12.26 -7.87
C THR A 449 -4.84 -11.49 -8.55
N LEU A 450 -3.75 -11.27 -7.81
CA LEU A 450 -2.57 -10.58 -8.30
C LEU A 450 -1.85 -11.44 -9.35
N ARG A 451 -1.52 -10.80 -10.48
CA ARG A 451 -0.65 -11.36 -11.51
C ARG A 451 0.74 -10.73 -11.45
N SER A 452 1.74 -11.58 -11.34
CA SER A 452 3.15 -11.23 -11.35
C SER A 452 3.76 -11.49 -12.73
N SER A 453 4.68 -10.61 -13.14
CA SER A 453 5.54 -10.82 -14.31
C SER A 453 6.57 -11.93 -14.09
N ASN A 454 6.88 -12.27 -12.82
CA ASN A 454 7.84 -13.33 -12.53
C ASN A 454 7.20 -14.70 -12.80
N PRO A 455 7.81 -15.57 -13.63
CA PRO A 455 7.22 -16.84 -14.03
C PRO A 455 7.13 -17.88 -12.90
N SER A 456 7.88 -17.69 -11.81
CA SER A 456 7.75 -18.54 -10.61
C SER A 456 6.50 -18.20 -9.83
N LEU A 457 6.13 -16.92 -9.76
CA LEU A 457 4.93 -16.44 -9.05
C LEU A 457 3.69 -16.52 -9.93
N GLY A 458 3.79 -16.09 -11.20
CA GLY A 458 2.71 -16.12 -12.18
C GLY A 458 1.45 -15.43 -11.66
N GLN A 459 0.30 -16.08 -11.83
CA GLN A 459 -0.91 -15.71 -11.11
C GLN A 459 -0.86 -16.34 -9.72
N ILE A 460 -0.90 -15.53 -8.66
CA ILE A 460 -0.71 -16.01 -7.29
C ILE A 460 -2.07 -16.45 -6.73
N ASP A 461 -2.56 -17.60 -7.21
CA ASP A 461 -3.80 -18.24 -6.77
C ASP A 461 -3.53 -19.71 -6.45
N MET A 462 -3.73 -20.09 -5.19
CA MET A 462 -3.31 -21.39 -4.67
C MET A 462 -1.87 -21.75 -5.11
N LEU A 463 -0.94 -20.79 -5.05
CA LEU A 463 0.47 -21.03 -5.32
C LEU A 463 1.06 -21.84 -4.16
N PRO A 464 1.86 -22.90 -4.37
CA PRO A 464 2.57 -23.57 -3.29
C PRO A 464 3.33 -22.55 -2.43
N ILE A 465 3.10 -22.56 -1.12
CA ILE A 465 3.65 -21.54 -0.23
C ILE A 465 5.18 -21.50 -0.28
N GLU A 466 5.81 -22.64 -0.53
CA GLU A 466 7.26 -22.79 -0.67
C GLU A 466 7.82 -21.93 -1.80
N THR A 467 7.07 -21.76 -2.90
CA THR A 467 7.48 -20.90 -4.01
C THR A 467 7.54 -19.43 -3.59
N LEU A 468 6.53 -18.93 -2.89
CA LEU A 468 6.51 -17.55 -2.39
C LEU A 468 7.58 -17.32 -1.32
N LEU A 469 7.71 -18.24 -0.35
CA LEU A 469 8.70 -18.13 0.72
C LEU A 469 10.13 -18.23 0.19
N ALA A 470 10.41 -19.10 -0.77
CA ALA A 470 11.72 -19.18 -1.39
C ALA A 470 12.03 -17.94 -2.25
N TYR A 471 11.02 -17.35 -2.90
CA TYR A 471 11.17 -16.07 -3.60
C TYR A 471 11.56 -14.95 -2.61
N PHE A 472 10.80 -14.80 -1.53
CA PHE A 472 11.07 -13.79 -0.50
C PHE A 472 12.42 -14.01 0.21
N ASP A 473 12.68 -15.21 0.72
CA ASP A 473 13.95 -15.54 1.39
C ASP A 473 15.14 -15.38 0.44
N GLY A 474 14.99 -15.70 -0.84
CA GLY A 474 16.03 -15.49 -1.84
C GLY A 474 16.37 -14.01 -2.04
N LEU A 475 15.37 -13.14 -1.99
CA LEU A 475 15.55 -11.69 -2.13
C LEU A 475 16.07 -11.01 -0.86
N VAL A 476 15.55 -11.36 0.32
CA VAL A 476 15.79 -10.58 1.55
C VAL A 476 16.58 -11.35 2.61
N GLY A 477 16.75 -12.66 2.41
CA GLY A 477 17.29 -13.56 3.41
C GLY A 477 16.25 -13.92 4.45
N LYS A 478 16.32 -15.16 4.96
CA LYS A 478 15.49 -15.56 6.10
C LYS A 478 15.76 -14.61 7.27
N ASP A 479 14.70 -14.14 7.92
CA ASP A 479 14.74 -13.17 9.02
C ASP A 479 15.49 -11.87 8.65
N ALA A 480 15.35 -11.43 7.39
CA ALA A 480 15.98 -10.23 6.81
C ALA A 480 17.51 -10.24 6.85
N ASN A 481 18.14 -11.41 6.95
CA ASN A 481 19.58 -11.50 7.20
C ASN A 481 20.48 -11.00 6.05
N LEU A 482 19.93 -10.80 4.84
CA LEU A 482 20.64 -10.18 3.72
C LEU A 482 20.44 -8.66 3.63
N VAL A 483 19.38 -8.11 4.23
CA VAL A 483 18.97 -6.71 4.03
C VAL A 483 20.05 -5.72 4.46
N LYS A 484 20.68 -5.92 5.63
CA LYS A 484 21.75 -5.02 6.10
C LYS A 484 22.94 -4.99 5.13
N GLY A 485 23.38 -6.16 4.67
CA GLY A 485 24.50 -6.25 3.72
C GLY A 485 24.15 -5.68 2.34
N LYS A 486 22.90 -5.84 1.91
CA LYS A 486 22.37 -5.20 0.70
C LYS A 486 22.35 -3.67 0.83
N CYS A 487 22.00 -3.16 2.01
CA CYS A 487 21.92 -1.72 2.27
C CYS A 487 23.28 -1.02 2.35
N ASP A 488 24.30 -1.69 2.90
CA ASP A 488 25.65 -1.13 2.99
C ASP A 488 26.52 -1.41 1.76
N GLY A 489 26.13 -2.38 0.92
CA GLY A 489 26.80 -2.77 -0.31
C GLY A 489 27.77 -3.94 -0.16
N SER A 490 27.80 -4.62 0.99
CA SER A 490 28.59 -5.84 1.21
C SER A 490 27.96 -7.08 0.56
N ILE A 491 26.67 -7.04 0.24
CA ILE A 491 25.95 -8.07 -0.53
C ILE A 491 25.37 -7.40 -1.78
N PRO A 492 25.52 -8.00 -2.98
CA PRO A 492 24.88 -7.49 -4.20
C PRO A 492 23.37 -7.38 -4.03
N LEU A 493 22.77 -6.35 -4.63
CA LEU A 493 21.33 -6.15 -4.61
C LEU A 493 20.57 -7.14 -5.48
#